data_AF-A0A8D8FND6-F1
#
_entry.id   AF-A0A8D8FND6-F1
#
_cell.length_a   1.000
_cell.length_b   1.000
_cell.length_c   1.000
_cell.angle_alpha   90.00
_cell.angle_beta   90.00
_cell.angle_gamma   90.00
#
_symmetry.space_group_name_H-M   'P 1'
#
loop_
_entity.id
_entity.type
_entity.pdbx_description
1 polymer ?
#
loop_
_entity_poly.entity_id
_entity_poly.type
_entity_poly.pdbx_seq_one_letter_code
_entity_poly.pdbx_strand_id
1 'polypeptide(L)'
;DGGDIKPITVSVTKSVISTAPSATTNAIALKPAAVTTTSTTGGSSSNPDVGRKKEQLMYLAQLLKFEVMFSDFPKGNHGEYLTLVTLSTDPPQLCHGSGASLEESHDEAARGALEILSKIGLDNVKPKGGGAVTGDDSKSKK
;
A
#
# COMPACT_ATOMS: atom_id res chain seq x y z
N ASP A 1 18.97 -56.71 -23.98
CA ASP A 1 17.61 -56.18 -24.13
C ASP A 1 17.70 -54.66 -24.05
N GLY A 2 17.79 -54.01 -25.21
CA GLY A 2 18.12 -52.59 -25.34
C GLY A 2 16.84 -51.77 -25.53
N GLY A 3 16.53 -50.92 -24.55
CA GLY A 3 15.36 -50.04 -24.58
C GLY A 3 15.58 -48.81 -25.46
N ASP A 4 14.79 -48.73 -26.53
CA ASP A 4 14.63 -47.63 -27.47
C ASP A 4 14.10 -46.36 -26.77
N ILE A 5 14.90 -45.29 -26.69
CA ILE A 5 14.44 -43.97 -26.22
C ILE A 5 14.25 -43.07 -27.44
N LYS A 6 12.98 -42.81 -27.78
CA LYS A 6 12.60 -41.89 -28.86
C LYS A 6 12.71 -40.44 -28.39
N PRO A 7 13.30 -39.53 -29.19
CA PRO A 7 13.37 -38.12 -28.84
C PRO A 7 12.01 -37.42 -28.98
N ILE A 8 11.60 -36.69 -27.95
CA ILE A 8 10.45 -35.79 -27.93
C ILE A 8 10.79 -34.49 -28.68
N THR A 9 10.13 -34.25 -29.81
CA THR A 9 10.23 -32.99 -30.57
C THR A 9 9.35 -31.92 -29.91
N VAL A 10 9.97 -30.82 -29.46
CA VAL A 10 9.27 -29.66 -28.90
C VAL A 10 9.19 -28.55 -29.95
N SER A 11 7.99 -28.26 -30.44
CA SER A 11 7.73 -27.19 -31.41
C SER A 11 7.70 -25.83 -30.71
N VAL A 12 8.76 -25.04 -30.86
CA VAL A 12 8.82 -23.65 -30.37
C VAL A 12 8.17 -22.74 -31.41
N THR A 13 6.94 -22.28 -31.16
CA THR A 13 6.32 -21.22 -31.96
C THR A 13 6.82 -19.86 -31.47
N LYS A 14 7.64 -19.20 -32.29
CA LYS A 14 8.03 -17.79 -32.13
C LYS A 14 6.81 -16.90 -32.38
N SER A 15 6.32 -16.21 -31.35
CA SER A 15 5.37 -15.11 -31.52
C SER A 15 6.14 -13.81 -31.79
N VAL A 16 5.90 -13.22 -32.95
CA VAL A 16 6.46 -11.94 -33.38
C VAL A 16 5.59 -10.81 -32.81
N ILE A 17 6.17 -9.95 -31.98
CA ILE A 17 5.53 -8.71 -31.53
C ILE A 17 5.69 -7.69 -32.66
N SER A 18 4.58 -7.32 -33.29
CA SER A 18 4.51 -6.28 -34.29
C SER A 18 4.38 -4.92 -33.59
N THR A 19 5.43 -4.10 -33.69
CA THR A 19 5.44 -2.72 -33.22
C THR A 19 4.72 -1.83 -34.23
N ALA A 20 3.70 -1.09 -33.79
CA ALA A 20 3.14 0.04 -34.52
C ALA A 20 2.90 1.21 -33.56
N PRO A 21 3.32 2.46 -33.89
CA PRO A 21 3.05 3.64 -33.09
C PRO A 21 1.69 4.24 -33.47
N SER A 22 0.72 4.22 -32.56
CA SER A 22 -0.57 4.88 -32.79
C SER A 22 -0.61 6.22 -32.05
N ALA A 23 -0.59 7.31 -32.84
CA ALA A 23 -0.82 8.66 -32.38
C ALA A 23 -2.26 8.81 -31.86
N THR A 24 -2.40 9.38 -30.67
CA THR A 24 -3.68 9.66 -30.00
C THR A 24 -4.34 10.90 -30.59
N THR A 25 -5.39 10.74 -31.39
CA THR A 25 -6.42 11.76 -31.61
C THR A 25 -7.63 11.48 -30.72
N ASN A 26 -8.01 12.49 -29.94
CA ASN A 26 -9.15 12.49 -29.04
C ASN A 26 -10.48 12.39 -29.82
N ALA A 27 -11.32 11.41 -29.47
CA ALA A 27 -12.73 11.40 -29.86
C ALA A 27 -13.61 10.87 -28.70
N ILE A 28 -14.36 11.81 -28.14
CA ILE A 28 -15.53 11.67 -27.27
C ILE A 28 -16.60 10.70 -27.84
N ALA A 29 -17.04 9.69 -27.07
CA ALA A 29 -18.36 9.08 -27.22
C ALA A 29 -18.74 8.23 -26.00
N LEU A 30 -19.86 8.59 -25.36
CA LEU A 30 -20.50 7.91 -24.24
C LEU A 30 -21.21 6.61 -24.66
N LYS A 31 -21.18 5.56 -23.81
CA LYS A 31 -22.39 4.84 -23.32
C LYS A 31 -22.08 3.74 -22.27
N PRO A 32 -23.00 3.49 -21.30
CA PRO A 32 -22.77 2.59 -20.15
C PRO A 32 -23.49 1.22 -20.29
N ALA A 33 -22.91 0.15 -19.76
CA ALA A 33 -23.62 -1.06 -19.32
C ALA A 33 -22.71 -1.91 -18.42
N ALA A 34 -23.21 -2.25 -17.24
CA ALA A 34 -22.50 -2.93 -16.17
C ALA A 34 -22.37 -4.45 -16.40
N VAL A 35 -21.25 -5.03 -15.94
CA VAL A 35 -21.22 -6.39 -15.41
C VAL A 35 -20.27 -6.45 -14.22
N THR A 36 -20.83 -6.83 -13.07
CA THR A 36 -20.13 -7.08 -11.82
C THR A 36 -19.36 -8.40 -11.93
N THR A 37 -18.07 -8.37 -11.60
CA THR A 37 -17.35 -9.55 -11.13
C THR A 37 -16.46 -9.11 -9.98
N THR A 38 -16.90 -9.47 -8.78
CA THR A 38 -16.16 -9.43 -7.54
C THR A 38 -15.03 -10.46 -7.58
N SER A 39 -13.78 -9.99 -7.63
CA SER A 39 -12.63 -10.69 -7.09
C SER A 39 -11.48 -9.69 -6.83
N THR A 40 -11.28 -9.43 -5.55
CA THR A 40 -10.04 -9.02 -4.89
C THR A 40 -8.80 -9.55 -5.60
N THR A 41 -7.97 -8.65 -6.14
CA THR A 41 -6.49 -8.70 -6.13
C THR A 41 -5.99 -7.40 -6.76
N GLY A 42 -5.05 -6.75 -6.09
CA GLY A 42 -4.52 -5.43 -6.45
C GLY A 42 -4.05 -5.33 -7.89
N GLY A 43 -4.52 -4.29 -8.57
CA GLY A 43 -4.16 -3.95 -9.94
C GLY A 43 -3.69 -2.52 -10.02
N SER A 44 -2.37 -2.36 -9.86
CA SER A 44 -1.60 -1.17 -10.20
C SER A 44 -2.05 -0.59 -11.54
N SER A 45 -2.40 0.70 -11.55
CA SER A 45 -2.67 1.47 -12.77
C SER A 45 -1.92 2.79 -12.66
N SER A 46 -0.70 2.81 -13.19
CA SER A 46 0.07 4.00 -13.60
C SER A 46 0.19 5.13 -12.57
N ASN A 47 1.29 5.12 -11.80
CA ASN A 47 1.83 6.19 -10.94
C ASN A 47 1.37 7.62 -11.32
N PRO A 48 0.51 8.22 -10.47
CA PRO A 48 0.97 9.23 -9.49
C PRO A 48 0.48 8.99 -8.04
N ASP A 49 0.19 7.74 -7.64
CA ASP A 49 -0.32 7.40 -6.28
C ASP A 49 0.80 7.05 -5.28
N VAL A 50 2.06 6.99 -5.70
CA VAL A 50 3.19 6.76 -4.78
C VAL A 50 3.40 8.01 -3.91
N GLY A 51 3.33 7.82 -2.60
CA GLY A 51 3.30 8.82 -1.53
C GLY A 51 1.90 9.05 -0.97
N ARG A 52 0.82 8.73 -1.71
CA ARG A 52 -0.55 9.05 -1.30
C ARG A 52 -0.99 8.26 -0.07
N LYS A 53 -0.60 6.98 0.06
CA LYS A 53 -1.00 6.17 1.22
C LYS A 53 -0.26 6.60 2.47
N LYS A 54 1.04 6.86 2.35
CA LYS A 54 1.85 7.45 3.41
C LYS A 54 1.27 8.79 3.89
N GLU A 55 0.94 9.70 2.97
CA GLU A 55 0.33 10.99 3.29
C GLU A 55 -1.02 10.84 3.99
N GLN A 56 -1.89 9.96 3.48
CA GLN A 56 -3.19 9.66 4.10
C GLN A 56 -3.03 9.14 5.54
N LEU A 57 -2.08 8.23 5.76
CA LEU A 57 -1.79 7.71 7.09
C LEU A 57 -1.27 8.80 8.03
N MET A 58 -0.34 9.63 7.56
CA MET A 58 0.20 10.76 8.32
C MET A 58 -0.87 11.80 8.66
N TYR A 59 -1.80 12.05 7.75
CA TYR A 59 -2.94 12.93 8.02
C TYR A 59 -3.81 12.37 9.15
N LEU A 60 -4.20 11.10 9.07
CA LEU A 60 -4.99 10.45 10.14
C LEU A 60 -4.27 10.45 11.49
N ALA A 61 -2.95 10.25 11.49
CA ALA A 61 -2.12 10.31 12.68
C ALA A 61 -2.24 11.67 13.39
N GLN A 62 -2.25 12.77 12.63
CA GLN A 62 -2.43 14.12 13.18
C GLN A 62 -3.83 14.32 13.77
N LEU A 63 -4.88 13.83 13.09
CA LEU A 63 -6.26 13.98 13.53
C LEU A 63 -6.54 13.19 14.81
N LEU A 64 -6.06 11.95 14.86
CA LEU A 64 -6.28 11.01 15.95
C LEU A 64 -5.19 11.08 17.04
N LYS A 65 -4.19 11.94 16.85
CA LYS A 65 -3.08 12.22 17.76
C LYS A 65 -2.26 10.99 18.15
N PHE A 66 -2.14 10.01 17.26
CA PHE A 66 -1.17 8.92 17.41
C PHE A 66 0.07 9.19 16.55
N GLU A 67 1.18 8.60 16.92
CA GLU A 67 2.44 8.72 16.18
C GLU A 67 2.61 7.57 15.20
N VAL A 68 3.24 7.85 14.06
CA VAL A 68 3.61 6.85 13.05
C VAL A 68 5.11 6.91 12.88
N MET A 69 5.77 5.77 13.09
CA MET A 69 7.21 5.63 12.86
C MET A 69 7.46 4.70 11.70
N PHE A 70 8.21 5.18 10.71
CA PHE A 70 8.70 4.38 9.59
C PHE A 70 10.13 3.92 9.89
N SER A 71 10.36 2.62 9.80
CA SER A 71 11.68 2.00 9.96
C SER A 71 12.04 1.28 8.67
N ASP A 72 12.97 1.85 7.93
CA ASP A 72 13.42 1.30 6.65
C ASP A 72 14.56 0.31 6.83
N PHE A 73 14.49 -0.79 6.08
CA PHE A 73 15.54 -1.78 5.98
C PHE A 73 16.10 -1.81 4.55
N PRO A 74 17.44 -1.90 4.40
CA PRO A 74 18.07 -1.92 3.09
C PRO A 74 17.75 -3.22 2.33
N LYS A 75 17.83 -3.18 0.98
CA LYS A 75 17.44 -4.29 0.09
C LYS A 75 18.10 -5.64 0.36
N GLY A 76 19.24 -5.65 1.05
CA GLY A 76 19.98 -6.85 1.42
C GLY A 76 20.05 -7.87 0.28
N ASN A 77 19.77 -9.13 0.60
CA ASN A 77 19.69 -10.22 -0.38
C ASN A 77 18.25 -10.49 -0.88
N HIS A 78 17.26 -9.72 -0.41
CA HIS A 78 15.83 -9.92 -0.71
C HIS A 78 15.42 -9.23 -2.03
N GLY A 79 16.24 -8.31 -2.54
CA GLY A 79 16.01 -7.63 -3.83
C GLY A 79 14.99 -6.50 -3.78
N GLU A 80 14.33 -6.29 -2.65
CA GLU A 80 13.26 -5.32 -2.39
C GLU A 80 13.55 -4.50 -1.12
N TYR A 81 13.10 -3.25 -1.08
CA TYR A 81 13.13 -2.45 0.14
C TYR A 81 12.04 -2.97 1.07
N LEU A 82 12.33 -3.01 2.36
CA LEU A 82 11.36 -3.36 3.39
C LEU A 82 11.19 -2.19 4.33
N THR A 83 9.95 -1.87 4.67
CA THR A 83 9.65 -0.84 5.65
C THR A 83 8.70 -1.40 6.68
N LEU A 84 8.99 -1.15 7.96
CA LEU A 84 8.12 -1.41 9.08
C LEU A 84 7.53 -0.09 9.59
N VAL A 85 6.21 -0.02 9.62
CA VAL A 85 5.42 1.08 10.18
C VAL A 85 4.92 0.69 11.55
N THR A 86 5.22 1.51 12.56
CA THR A 86 4.68 1.38 13.91
C THR A 86 3.68 2.50 14.17
N LEU A 87 2.46 2.14 14.58
CA LEU A 87 1.46 3.08 15.06
C LEU A 87 1.45 3.08 16.58
N SER A 88 1.66 4.24 17.19
CA SER A 88 1.63 4.46 18.64
C SER A 88 0.19 4.49 19.17
N THR A 89 -0.53 3.40 18.95
CA THR A 89 -1.87 3.15 19.48
C THR A 89 -1.79 2.24 20.70
N ASP A 90 -2.91 2.02 21.40
CA ASP A 90 -3.01 1.03 22.47
C ASP A 90 -4.01 -0.08 22.11
N PRO A 91 -3.55 -1.31 21.78
CA PRO A 91 -2.15 -1.75 21.69
C PRO A 91 -1.42 -1.18 20.46
N PRO A 92 -0.07 -1.11 20.46
CA PRO A 92 0.70 -0.64 19.31
C PRO A 92 0.49 -1.54 18.10
N GLN A 93 0.22 -0.95 16.94
CA GLN A 93 0.06 -1.70 15.69
C GLN A 93 1.35 -1.64 14.87
N LEU A 94 1.70 -2.76 14.24
CA LEU A 94 2.85 -2.84 13.33
C LEU A 94 2.41 -3.36 11.97
N CYS A 95 2.80 -2.65 10.92
CA CYS A 95 2.55 -3.00 9.52
C CYS A 95 3.86 -3.05 8.77
N HIS A 96 4.01 -3.98 7.84
CA HIS A 96 5.18 -4.04 6.97
C HIS A 96 4.77 -3.80 5.53
N GLY A 97 5.69 -3.27 4.75
CA GLY A 97 5.58 -3.13 3.30
C GLY A 97 6.87 -3.56 2.64
N SER A 98 6.75 -3.95 1.37
CA SER A 98 7.90 -4.20 0.52
C SER A 98 7.71 -3.50 -0.82
N GLY A 99 8.80 -3.16 -1.50
CA GLY A 99 8.73 -2.47 -2.78
C GLY A 99 10.05 -2.41 -3.54
N ALA A 100 9.95 -2.11 -4.84
CA ALA A 100 11.13 -1.95 -5.68
C ALA A 100 11.94 -0.69 -5.31
N SER A 101 11.29 0.31 -4.68
CA SER A 101 11.85 1.54 -4.14
C SER A 101 11.43 1.77 -2.67
N LEU A 102 12.09 2.68 -1.95
CA LEU A 102 11.73 3.06 -0.58
C LEU A 102 10.32 3.63 -0.49
N GLU A 103 9.95 4.52 -1.43
CA GLU A 103 8.61 5.10 -1.50
C GLU A 103 7.53 4.03 -1.68
N GLU A 104 7.78 3.05 -2.54
CA GLU A 104 6.83 1.96 -2.83
C GLU A 104 6.66 1.04 -1.61
N SER A 105 7.75 0.73 -0.91
CA SER A 105 7.73 0.01 0.37
C SER A 105 6.96 0.77 1.45
N HIS A 106 7.11 2.11 1.49
CA HIS A 106 6.36 2.97 2.40
C HIS A 106 4.85 2.95 2.14
N ASP A 107 4.42 3.07 0.88
CA ASP A 107 3.00 3.04 0.57
C ASP A 107 2.35 1.70 0.87
N GLU A 108 3.04 0.59 0.59
CA GLU A 108 2.52 -0.73 0.94
C GLU A 108 2.39 -0.90 2.46
N ALA A 109 3.39 -0.45 3.23
CA ALA A 109 3.32 -0.49 4.70
C ALA A 109 2.17 0.40 5.22
N ALA A 110 2.02 1.59 4.64
CA ALA A 110 0.96 2.53 4.98
C ALA A 110 -0.43 2.01 4.59
N ARG A 111 -0.54 1.27 3.47
CA ARG A 111 -1.79 0.62 3.05
C ARG A 111 -2.27 -0.36 4.10
N GLY A 112 -1.38 -1.21 4.61
CA GLY A 112 -1.69 -2.13 5.70
C GLY A 112 -2.15 -1.40 6.96
N ALA A 113 -1.47 -0.31 7.33
CA ALA A 113 -1.85 0.51 8.47
C ALA A 113 -3.24 1.15 8.31
N LEU A 114 -3.54 1.72 7.15
CA LEU A 114 -4.86 2.29 6.84
C LEU A 114 -5.97 1.24 6.90
N GLU A 115 -5.70 0.01 6.43
CA GLU A 115 -6.65 -1.10 6.50
C GLU A 115 -6.92 -1.52 7.95
N ILE A 116 -5.88 -1.59 8.79
CA ILE A 116 -6.04 -1.88 10.22
C ILE A 116 -6.83 -0.79 10.92
N LEU A 117 -6.53 0.49 10.66
CA LEU A 117 -7.28 1.62 11.21
C LEU A 117 -8.76 1.58 10.79
N SER A 118 -9.03 1.21 9.53
CA SER A 118 -10.39 0.99 9.04
C SER A 118 -11.10 -0.13 9.79
N LYS A 119 -10.41 -1.23 10.14
CA LYS A 119 -10.99 -2.38 10.83
C LYS A 119 -11.21 -2.14 12.32
N ILE A 120 -10.32 -1.38 12.96
CA ILE A 120 -10.44 -0.97 14.37
C ILE A 120 -11.56 0.07 14.52
N GLY A 121 -11.76 0.90 13.50
CA GLY A 121 -12.63 2.07 13.58
C GLY A 121 -11.86 3.24 14.19
N LEU A 122 -11.96 4.40 13.53
CA LEU A 122 -11.19 5.60 13.89
C LEU A 122 -11.51 6.10 15.31
N ASP A 123 -12.68 5.77 15.83
CA ASP A 123 -13.16 6.05 17.19
C ASP A 123 -12.52 5.19 18.28
N ASN A 124 -12.01 4.00 17.95
CA ASN A 124 -11.38 3.08 18.91
C ASN A 124 -9.86 3.23 18.98
N VAL A 125 -9.28 4.08 18.14
CA VAL A 125 -7.84 4.36 18.12
C VAL A 125 -7.48 5.23 19.33
N LYS A 126 -6.97 4.59 20.39
CA LYS A 126 -6.41 5.30 21.54
C LYS A 126 -4.93 5.60 21.30
N PRO A 127 -4.53 6.88 21.21
CA PRO A 127 -3.12 7.23 21.12
C PRO A 127 -2.41 6.86 22.42
N LYS A 128 -1.27 6.18 22.29
CA LYS A 128 -0.38 5.81 23.41
C LYS A 128 0.36 7.07 23.90
N GLY A 129 -0.36 7.94 24.59
CA GLY A 129 0.16 9.22 25.07
C GLY A 129 -0.79 10.42 25.00
N GLY A 130 -2.08 10.20 24.74
CA GLY A 130 -3.11 11.24 24.86
C GLY A 130 -3.56 11.45 26.31
N GLY A 131 -2.64 11.81 27.21
CA GLY A 131 -3.01 12.42 28.47
C GLY A 131 -3.85 13.65 28.17
N ALA A 132 -5.06 13.70 28.72
CA ALA A 132 -5.92 14.87 28.66
C ALA A 132 -5.12 16.09 29.14
N VAL A 133 -4.82 17.02 28.23
CA VAL A 133 -4.53 18.40 28.64
C VAL A 133 -5.87 19.04 29.03
N THR A 134 -6.44 18.58 30.14
CA THR A 134 -7.44 19.35 30.87
C THR A 134 -6.67 20.42 31.62
N GLY A 135 -6.38 21.52 30.91
CA GLY A 135 -5.88 22.76 31.49
C GLY A 135 -7.03 23.74 31.67
N ASP A 136 -8.08 23.33 32.37
CA ASP A 136 -9.12 24.20 32.91
C ASP A 136 -9.08 24.05 34.43
N ASP A 137 -8.52 25.03 35.14
CA ASP A 137 -9.06 25.51 36.43
C ASP A 137 -8.37 26.81 36.89
N SER A 138 -9.11 27.91 36.70
CA SER A 138 -9.35 28.98 37.67
C SER A 138 -8.40 29.10 38.88
N LYS A 139 -7.63 30.19 38.94
CA LYS A 139 -7.20 30.75 40.23
C LYS A 139 -7.82 32.12 40.46
N SER A 140 -9.03 32.07 40.99
CA SER A 140 -9.59 33.12 41.84
C SER A 140 -8.83 33.14 43.18
N LYS A 141 -8.24 34.29 43.54
CA LYS A 141 -7.93 34.70 44.93
C LYS A 141 -7.63 36.21 44.85
N LYS A 142 -8.63 37.04 45.13
CA LYS A 142 -8.86 37.72 46.42
C LYS A 142 -7.78 38.74 46.75
#